data_AF-A0A9W4VVP0-F1
#
_entry.id   AF-A0A9W4VVP0-F1
#
_cell.length_a   1.000
_cell.length_b   1.000
_cell.length_c   1.000
_cell.angle_alpha   90.00
_cell.angle_beta   90.00
_cell.angle_gamma   90.00
#
_symmetry.space_group_name_H-M   'P 1'
#
loop_
_entity.id
_entity.type
_entity.pdbx_description
1 polymer ?
#
loop_
_entity_poly.entity_id
_entity_poly.type
_entity_poly.pdbx_seq_one_letter_code
_entity_poly.pdbx_strand_id
1 'polypeptide(L)'
;MLSITSEDKENQLKSYCQHWLSLLATNQFEDAEKLIDINNNYGVVWAESELKDAVHDYFGSDAPVSFQNENIANCYPEFLETDSGSLIFGFYLPANGEITDNDVHVL
;
A
#
# COMPACT_ATOMS: atom_id res chain seq x y z
N MET A 1 -15.65 -15.08 -23.52
CA MET A 1 -15.43 -14.57 -22.15
C MET A 1 -13.93 -14.39 -22.02
N LEU A 2 -13.44 -13.15 -21.97
CA LEU A 2 -12.02 -12.88 -21.80
C LEU A 2 -11.65 -13.28 -20.37
N SER A 3 -10.89 -14.36 -20.20
CA SER A 3 -10.33 -14.71 -18.89
C SER A 3 -9.17 -13.76 -18.64
N ILE A 4 -9.34 -12.82 -17.71
CA ILE A 4 -8.20 -12.08 -17.16
C ILE A 4 -7.31 -13.12 -16.50
N THR A 5 -6.07 -13.25 -16.97
CA THR A 5 -5.12 -14.22 -16.41
C THR A 5 -4.65 -13.77 -15.03
N SER A 6 -4.14 -14.67 -14.19
CA SER A 6 -3.61 -14.29 -12.86
C SER A 6 -2.47 -13.27 -12.97
N GLU A 7 -1.64 -13.39 -14.00
CA GLU A 7 -0.54 -12.46 -14.30
C GLU A 7 -1.05 -11.06 -14.65
N ASP A 8 -2.18 -10.96 -15.36
CA ASP A 8 -2.83 -9.66 -15.62
C ASP A 8 -3.34 -9.01 -14.34
N LYS A 9 -3.88 -9.78 -13.40
CA LYS A 9 -4.37 -9.27 -12.10
C LYS A 9 -3.23 -8.73 -11.25
N GLU A 10 -2.14 -9.49 -11.11
CA GLU A 10 -0.98 -9.08 -10.32
C GLU A 10 -0.34 -7.80 -10.88
N ASN A 11 -0.22 -7.68 -12.21
CA ASN A 11 0.33 -6.48 -12.85
C ASN A 11 -0.58 -5.24 -12.67
N GLN A 12 -1.90 -5.43 -12.68
CA GLN A 12 -2.85 -4.36 -12.40
C GLN A 12 -2.73 -3.89 -10.95
N LEU A 13 -2.63 -4.81 -9.99
CA LEU A 13 -2.43 -4.47 -8.57
C LEU A 13 -1.10 -3.77 -8.31
N LYS A 14 -0.01 -4.22 -8.94
CA LYS A 14 1.29 -3.53 -8.89
C LYS A 14 1.17 -2.09 -9.38
N SER A 15 0.53 -1.89 -10.53
CA SER A 15 0.36 -0.56 -11.12
C SER A 15 -0.48 0.35 -10.24
N TYR A 16 -1.54 -0.21 -9.65
CA TYR A 16 -2.41 0.47 -8.70
C TYR A 16 -1.64 0.90 -7.44
N CYS A 17 -0.89 -0.02 -6.82
CA CYS A 17 -0.10 0.27 -5.62
C CYS A 17 1.02 1.28 -5.89
N GLN A 18 1.65 1.21 -7.06
CA GLN A 18 2.64 2.20 -7.49
C GLN A 18 2.02 3.60 -7.62
N HIS A 19 0.79 3.70 -8.15
CA HIS A 19 0.09 4.98 -8.24
C HIS A 19 -0.22 5.54 -6.85
N TRP A 20 -0.75 4.70 -5.96
CA TRP A 20 -1.01 5.09 -4.58
C TRP A 20 0.25 5.60 -3.87
N LEU A 21 1.38 4.88 -3.99
CA LEU A 21 2.66 5.30 -3.41
C LEU A 21 3.16 6.64 -3.97
N SER A 22 2.95 6.90 -5.26
CA SER A 22 3.27 8.19 -5.87
C SER A 22 2.46 9.36 -5.29
N LEU A 23 1.21 9.13 -4.91
CA LEU A 23 0.37 10.15 -4.27
C LEU A 23 0.86 10.43 -2.85
N LEU A 24 1.23 9.40 -2.09
CA LEU A 24 1.80 9.57 -0.75
C LEU A 24 3.12 10.35 -0.77
N ALA A 25 4.03 10.00 -1.68
CA ALA A 25 5.33 10.66 -1.82
C ALA A 25 5.22 12.14 -2.24
N THR A 26 4.08 12.55 -2.81
CA THR A 26 3.79 13.93 -3.22
C THR A 26 2.84 14.66 -2.26
N ASN A 27 2.56 14.07 -1.10
CA ASN A 27 1.64 14.57 -0.07
C ASN A 27 0.19 14.78 -0.56
N GLN A 28 -0.24 14.05 -1.59
CA GLN A 28 -1.62 14.06 -2.11
C GLN A 28 -2.50 13.07 -1.34
N PHE A 29 -2.57 13.21 -0.01
CA PHE A 29 -3.26 12.23 0.87
C PHE A 29 -4.76 12.11 0.59
N GLU A 30 -5.45 13.22 0.30
CA GLU A 30 -6.88 13.18 -0.05
C GLU A 30 -7.14 12.36 -1.32
N ASP A 31 -6.23 12.38 -2.29
CA ASP A 31 -6.37 11.59 -3.52
C ASP A 31 -5.96 10.13 -3.29
N ALA A 32 -4.95 9.89 -2.44
CA ALA A 32 -4.54 8.54 -2.05
C ALA A 32 -5.65 7.81 -1.27
N GLU A 33 -6.35 8.50 -0.37
CA GLU A 33 -7.46 7.94 0.41
C GLU A 33 -8.62 7.50 -0.48
N LYS A 34 -8.95 8.27 -1.53
CA LYS A 34 -10.01 7.94 -2.49
C LYS A 34 -9.76 6.66 -3.30
N LEU A 35 -8.51 6.20 -3.37
CA LEU A 35 -8.22 4.93 -4.01
C LEU A 35 -8.67 3.75 -3.11
N ILE A 36 -8.64 3.91 -1.80
CA ILE A 36 -8.91 2.83 -0.85
C ILE A 36 -10.42 2.71 -0.62
N ASP A 37 -11.05 1.76 -1.31
CA ASP A 37 -12.49 1.51 -1.23
C ASP A 37 -12.93 0.73 0.02
N ILE A 38 -11.98 0.13 0.74
CA ILE A 38 -12.23 -0.81 1.84
C ILE A 38 -11.32 -0.56 3.04
N ASN A 39 -11.90 -0.70 4.22
CA ASN A 39 -11.14 -0.58 5.46
C ASN A 39 -10.14 -1.73 5.60
N ASN A 40 -9.03 -1.48 6.31
CA ASN A 40 -8.06 -2.51 6.65
C ASN A 40 -8.66 -3.59 7.58
N ASN A 41 -7.88 -4.61 7.92
CA ASN A 41 -8.31 -5.72 8.78
C ASN A 41 -8.80 -5.32 10.19
N TYR A 42 -8.53 -4.08 10.61
CA TYR A 42 -8.99 -3.51 11.88
C TYR A 42 -10.23 -2.63 11.73
N GLY A 43 -10.80 -2.52 10.53
CA GLY A 43 -11.93 -1.66 10.23
C GLY A 43 -11.56 -0.17 10.11
N VAL A 44 -10.27 0.15 9.91
CA VAL A 44 -9.74 1.51 9.82
C VAL A 44 -9.43 1.88 8.37
N VAL A 45 -9.69 3.14 7.99
CA VAL A 45 -9.30 3.71 6.69
C VAL A 45 -7.88 4.23 6.80
N TRP A 46 -7.02 3.97 5.81
CA TRP A 46 -5.66 4.50 5.74
C TRP A 46 -5.64 5.98 5.34
N ALA A 47 -6.20 6.83 6.20
CA ALA A 47 -6.06 8.28 6.09
C ALA A 47 -4.66 8.72 6.53
N GLU A 48 -4.34 10.00 6.31
CA GLU A 48 -2.99 10.55 6.56
C GLU A 48 -2.52 10.31 8.00
N SER A 49 -3.37 10.55 9.00
CA SER A 49 -3.03 10.36 10.42
C SER A 49 -2.63 8.91 10.70
N GLU A 50 -3.42 7.96 10.23
CA GLU A 50 -3.26 6.53 10.45
C GLU A 50 -1.98 6.01 9.79
N LEU A 51 -1.68 6.49 8.58
CA LEU A 51 -0.43 6.18 7.89
C LEU A 51 0.79 6.69 8.67
N LYS A 52 0.73 7.94 9.15
CA LYS A 52 1.84 8.53 9.91
C LYS A 52 2.03 7.87 11.27
N ASP A 53 0.93 7.59 11.96
CA ASP A 53 0.96 6.90 13.26
C ASP A 53 1.54 5.50 13.14
N ALA A 54 1.18 4.75 12.08
CA ALA A 54 1.77 3.43 11.82
C ALA A 54 3.29 3.52 11.57
N VAL A 55 3.75 4.54 10.83
CA VAL A 55 5.19 4.77 10.60
C VAL A 55 5.90 5.13 11.91
N HIS A 56 5.32 6.00 12.73
CA HIS A 56 5.91 6.37 14.02
C HIS A 56 6.01 5.17 14.98
N ASP A 57 4.95 4.36 15.07
CA ASP A 57 4.91 3.16 15.92
C ASP A 57 5.97 2.14 15.48
N TYR A 58 6.11 1.94 14.16
CA TYR A 58 7.12 1.05 13.60
C TYR A 58 8.56 1.47 13.95
N PHE A 59 8.88 2.75 13.78
CA PHE A 59 10.22 3.27 14.09
C PHE A 59 10.44 3.61 15.56
N GLY A 60 9.39 3.60 16.39
CA GLY A 60 9.43 4.11 17.76
C GLY A 60 9.88 5.58 17.82
N SER A 61 9.47 6.40 16.84
CA SER A 61 9.99 7.74 16.64
C SER A 61 8.90 8.73 16.25
N ASP A 62 8.90 9.90 16.87
CA ASP A 62 8.03 11.04 16.51
C ASP A 62 8.66 11.94 15.42
N ALA A 63 9.67 11.43 14.70
CA ALA A 63 10.31 12.18 13.62
C ALA A 63 9.33 12.42 12.46
N PRO A 64 9.40 13.58 11.75
CA PRO A 64 8.52 13.85 10.63
C PRO A 64 8.52 12.73 9.58
N VAL A 65 7.33 12.24 9.24
CA VAL A 65 7.16 11.19 8.24
C VAL A 65 7.30 11.73 6.82
N SER A 66 8.12 11.07 6.01
CA SER A 66 8.22 11.28 4.56
C SER A 66 8.12 9.95 3.84
N PHE A 67 7.18 9.81 2.92
CA PHE A 67 7.07 8.65 2.03
C PHE A 67 8.00 8.80 0.83
N GLN A 68 8.47 7.68 0.27
CA GLN A 68 9.28 7.66 -0.96
C GLN A 68 8.55 6.95 -2.09
N ASN A 69 8.66 7.48 -3.31
CA ASN A 69 8.13 6.81 -4.51
C ASN A 69 9.13 5.78 -5.05
N GLU A 70 9.40 4.75 -4.26
CA GLU A 70 10.24 3.62 -4.68
C GLU A 70 9.48 2.76 -5.72
N ASN A 71 10.22 2.03 -6.56
CA ASN A 71 9.57 1.07 -7.46
C ASN A 71 8.93 -0.04 -6.63
N ILE A 72 7.65 -0.32 -6.84
CA ILE A 72 6.89 -1.32 -6.06
C ILE A 72 7.52 -2.72 -6.12
N ALA A 73 8.26 -3.05 -7.20
CA ALA A 73 8.99 -4.31 -7.31
C ALA A 73 10.16 -4.42 -6.30
N ASN A 74 10.68 -3.29 -5.81
CA ASN A 74 11.71 -3.21 -4.78
C ASN A 74 11.12 -3.19 -3.36
N CYS A 75 9.79 -3.10 -3.23
CA CYS A 75 9.08 -3.06 -1.95
C CYS A 75 8.66 -4.46 -1.46
N TYR A 76 9.30 -5.52 -1.96
CA TYR A 76 9.03 -6.92 -1.59
C TYR A 76 7.53 -7.30 -1.65
N PRO A 77 6.86 -7.09 -2.79
CA PRO A 77 5.43 -7.33 -2.87
C PRO A 77 5.10 -8.82 -2.79
N GLU A 78 4.10 -9.15 -1.99
CA GLU A 78 3.49 -10.48 -1.88
C GLU A 78 2.09 -10.45 -2.50
N PHE A 79 1.80 -11.42 -3.37
CA PHE A 79 0.48 -11.58 -3.99
C PHE A 79 -0.12 -12.93 -3.62
N LEU A 80 -1.34 -12.90 -3.08
CA LEU A 80 -2.11 -14.08 -2.72
C LEU A 80 -3.56 -13.94 -3.21
N GLU A 81 -4.04 -14.90 -3.99
CA GLU A 81 -5.46 -15.03 -4.33
C GLU A 81 -6.08 -16.06 -3.38
N THR A 82 -7.12 -15.66 -2.65
CA THR A 82 -7.81 -16.54 -1.70
C THR A 82 -8.80 -17.47 -2.42
N ASP A 83 -9.22 -18.55 -1.75
CA ASP A 83 -10.24 -19.47 -2.28
C ASP A 83 -11.59 -18.78 -2.58
N SER A 84 -11.85 -17.61 -1.98
CA SER A 84 -13.04 -16.79 -2.25
C SER A 84 -12.89 -15.88 -3.48
N GLY A 85 -11.74 -15.89 -4.14
CA GLY A 85 -11.40 -15.02 -5.27
C GLY A 85 -11.01 -13.59 -4.87
N SER A 86 -10.78 -13.34 -3.57
CA SER A 86 -10.25 -12.07 -3.08
C SER A 86 -8.75 -12.00 -3.36
N LEU A 87 -8.25 -10.82 -3.70
CA LEU A 87 -6.84 -10.59 -3.93
C LEU A 87 -6.25 -9.93 -2.69
N ILE A 88 -5.08 -10.39 -2.29
CA ILE A 88 -4.28 -9.78 -1.25
C ILE A 88 -2.96 -9.40 -1.90
N PHE A 89 -2.70 -8.10 -1.93
CA PHE A 89 -1.41 -7.56 -2.29
C PHE A 89 -0.82 -6.90 -1.06
N GLY A 90 0.30 -7.40 -0.54
CA GLY A 90 1.05 -6.82 0.57
C GLY A 90 2.42 -6.35 0.08
N PHE A 91 2.97 -5.28 0.66
CA PHE A 91 4.31 -4.79 0.34
C PHE A 91 4.81 -3.90 1.46
N TYR A 92 6.12 -3.73 1.54
CA TYR A 92 6.75 -2.85 2.51
C TYR A 92 6.68 -1.38 2.12
N LEU A 93 6.14 -0.56 3.01
CA LEU A 93 5.95 0.87 2.76
C LEU A 93 7.29 1.63 2.90
N PRO A 94 7.82 2.24 1.84
CA PRO A 94 9.04 3.03 1.94
C PRO A 94 8.73 4.38 2.60
N ALA A 95 9.25 4.57 3.81
CA ALA A 95 9.07 5.77 4.62
C ALA A 95 10.36 6.12 5.38
N ASN A 96 10.60 7.42 5.59
CA ASN A 96 11.74 7.96 6.33
C ASN A 96 13.12 7.52 5.84
N GLY A 97 13.24 7.12 4.57
CA GLY A 97 14.52 6.66 4.00
C GLY A 97 14.86 5.21 4.33
N GLU A 98 13.93 4.46 4.94
CA GLU A 98 14.02 3.03 5.18
C GLU A 98 12.80 2.30 4.59
N ILE A 99 12.91 0.99 4.39
CA ILE A 99 11.79 0.13 3.94
C ILE A 99 11.13 -0.39 5.21
N THR A 100 9.88 0.01 5.49
CA THR A 100 9.16 -0.41 6.72
C THR A 100 8.38 -1.70 6.50
N ASP A 101 8.41 -2.61 7.48
CA ASP A 101 7.76 -3.94 7.52
C ASP A 101 6.22 -3.81 7.66
N ASN A 102 5.59 -2.92 6.89
CA ASN A 102 4.19 -2.57 7.02
C ASN A 102 3.41 -3.07 5.80
N ASP A 103 2.73 -4.21 5.93
CA ASP A 103 1.91 -4.82 4.88
C ASP A 103 0.67 -3.94 4.58
N VAL A 104 0.68 -3.28 3.42
CA VAL A 104 -0.51 -2.59 2.91
C VAL A 104 -1.36 -3.57 2.11
N HIS A 105 -2.45 -4.06 2.68
CA HIS A 105 -3.42 -4.92 1.98
C HIS A 105 -4.38 -4.09 1.13
N VAL A 106 -4.37 -4.32 -0.18
CA VAL A 106 -5.37 -3.80 -1.14
C VAL A 106 -6.21 -4.97 -1.65
N LEU A 107 -7.55 -4.87 -1.57
CA LEU A 107 -8.50 -5.86 -2.12
C LEU A 107 -8.65 -5.75 -3.64
#